data_AF-A0A3R7H1K4-F1
#
_entry.id   AF-A0A3R7H1K4-F1
#
_cell.length_a   1.000
_cell.length_b   1.000
_cell.length_c   1.000
_cell.angle_alpha   90.00
_cell.angle_beta   90.00
_cell.angle_gamma   90.00
#
_symmetry.space_group_name_H-M   'P 1'
#
loop_
_entity.id
_entity.type
_entity.pdbx_description
1 polymer ?
#
loop_
_entity_poly.entity_id
_entity_poly.type
_entity_poly.pdbx_seq_one_letter_code
_entity_poly.pdbx_strand_id
1 'polypeptide(L)'
;IERACQVLHSESARASTQEFSGGEPPSFNFNGWGFFGNSDVMYAKMNVDSMGGKRLSAVAEHLHREFDRSGLTTERFRRPYIPHLTVWKMSRDRDLIRNINANRAASAPSVQDEINQLVKSYASAAAAEVLGSEQPRSMELLAMKEKDENGEAIGVFAGGL
;
A
#
# COMPACT_ATOMS: atom_id res chain seq x y z
N ILE A 1 -5.87 -16.43 10.44
CA ILE A 1 -6.29 -15.01 10.33
C ILE A 1 -6.41 -14.36 11.71
N GLU A 2 -7.23 -14.89 12.62
CA GLU A 2 -7.46 -14.32 13.96
C GLU A 2 -6.18 -14.03 14.75
N ARG A 3 -5.25 -14.98 14.82
CA ARG A 3 -3.94 -14.80 15.48
C ARG A 3 -3.13 -13.64 14.88
N ALA A 4 -3.16 -13.45 13.57
CA ALA A 4 -2.43 -12.36 12.93
C ALA A 4 -3.09 -11.00 13.18
N CYS A 5 -4.42 -10.94 13.19
CA CYS A 5 -5.16 -9.74 13.58
C CYS A 5 -4.88 -9.37 15.04
N GLN A 6 -4.83 -10.36 15.94
CA GLN A 6 -4.48 -10.13 17.35
C GLN A 6 -3.08 -9.55 17.49
N VAL A 7 -2.07 -10.17 16.87
CA VAL A 7 -0.68 -9.67 16.89
C VAL A 7 -0.60 -8.27 16.28
N LEU A 8 -1.27 -8.03 15.15
CA LEU A 8 -1.33 -6.70 14.57
C LEU A 8 -1.92 -5.69 15.56
N HIS A 9 -3.11 -5.94 16.09
CA HIS A 9 -3.81 -4.96 16.92
C HIS A 9 -3.04 -4.67 18.21
N SER A 10 -2.53 -5.70 18.89
CA SER A 10 -1.78 -5.52 20.13
C SER A 10 -0.44 -4.84 19.89
N GLU A 11 0.33 -5.32 18.90
CA GLU A 11 1.68 -4.83 18.66
C GLU A 11 1.68 -3.47 17.96
N SER A 12 0.67 -3.17 17.13
CA SER A 12 0.55 -1.83 16.51
C SER A 12 0.24 -0.78 17.57
N ALA A 13 -0.69 -1.06 18.49
CA ALA A 13 -1.00 -0.16 19.59
C ALA A 13 0.23 0.03 20.50
N ARG A 14 0.90 -1.05 20.86
CA ARG A 14 2.08 -1.01 21.73
C ARG A 14 3.25 -0.25 21.10
N ALA A 15 3.61 -0.59 19.86
CA ALA A 15 4.71 0.07 19.15
C ALA A 15 4.41 1.54 18.88
N SER A 16 3.17 1.86 18.48
CA SER A 16 2.76 3.26 18.29
C SER A 16 2.83 4.04 19.60
N THR A 17 2.39 3.44 20.71
CA THR A 17 2.52 4.08 22.03
C THR A 17 3.98 4.32 22.39
N GLN A 18 4.88 3.35 22.14
CA GLN A 18 6.30 3.52 22.42
C GLN A 18 6.95 4.64 21.61
N GLU A 19 6.61 4.75 20.32
CA GLU A 19 7.23 5.73 19.42
C GLU A 19 6.60 7.14 19.52
N PHE A 20 5.34 7.22 19.92
CA PHE A 20 4.56 8.48 19.90
C PHE A 20 4.07 8.95 21.27
N SER A 21 4.36 8.24 22.36
CA SER A 21 4.07 8.75 23.71
C SER A 21 5.06 9.85 24.13
N GLY A 22 4.56 10.83 24.88
CA GLY A 22 5.40 11.82 25.55
C GLY A 22 5.77 13.08 24.73
N GLY A 23 4.95 13.50 23.77
CA GLY A 23 5.19 14.73 23.02
C GLY A 23 3.93 15.30 22.36
N GLU A 24 4.13 16.28 21.46
CA GLU A 24 3.05 16.78 20.61
C GLU A 24 2.45 15.66 19.74
N PRO A 25 1.17 15.77 19.36
CA PRO A 25 0.53 14.81 18.47
C PRO A 25 1.38 14.57 17.21
N PRO A 26 1.50 13.31 16.74
CA PRO A 26 2.27 13.04 15.54
C PRO A 26 1.69 13.77 14.34
N SER A 27 2.53 14.52 13.64
CA SER A 27 2.20 15.15 12.37
C SER A 27 2.85 14.39 11.23
N PHE A 28 2.05 14.05 10.23
CA PHE A 28 2.49 13.32 9.04
C PHE A 28 2.29 14.20 7.81
N ASN A 29 3.39 14.76 7.31
CA ASN A 29 3.37 15.62 6.13
C ASN A 29 3.55 14.78 4.88
N PHE A 30 2.55 14.84 4.00
CA PHE A 30 2.59 14.18 2.70
C PHE A 30 2.87 15.22 1.62
N ASN A 31 4.01 15.07 0.96
CA ASN A 31 4.47 16.01 -0.06
C ASN A 31 4.78 15.24 -1.34
N GLY A 32 4.08 15.62 -2.40
CA GLY A 32 4.27 15.02 -3.72
C GLY A 32 3.62 13.64 -3.87
N TRP A 33 3.68 13.17 -5.11
CA TRP A 33 3.05 11.93 -5.54
C TRP A 33 4.10 10.86 -5.83
N GLY A 34 3.78 9.63 -5.47
CA GLY A 34 4.53 8.44 -5.83
C GLY A 34 3.62 7.44 -6.51
N PHE A 35 4.26 6.55 -7.25
CA PHE A 35 3.58 5.51 -8.00
C PHE A 35 4.31 4.21 -7.79
N PHE A 36 3.53 3.15 -7.69
CA PHE A 36 4.10 1.83 -7.65
C PHE A 36 3.63 0.96 -8.83
N GLY A 37 4.46 -0.01 -9.22
CA GLY A 37 4.22 -0.86 -10.37
C GLY A 37 4.36 -0.06 -11.66
N ASN A 38 3.57 -0.42 -12.68
CA ASN A 38 3.52 0.35 -13.93
C ASN A 38 2.49 1.49 -13.83
N SER A 39 2.59 2.28 -12.75
CA SER A 39 1.57 3.28 -12.36
C SER A 39 0.23 2.68 -11.91
N ASP A 40 0.25 1.45 -11.40
CA ASP A 40 -0.93 0.69 -10.94
C ASP A 40 -1.51 1.22 -9.62
N VAL A 41 -0.68 1.89 -8.83
CA VAL A 41 -1.04 2.47 -7.53
C VAL A 41 -0.49 3.88 -7.44
N MET A 42 -1.35 4.82 -7.08
CA MET A 42 -0.97 6.20 -6.77
C MET A 42 -1.03 6.42 -5.26
N TYR A 43 0.01 7.04 -4.72
CA TYR A 43 0.11 7.33 -3.30
C TYR A 43 0.71 8.71 -3.02
N ALA A 44 0.30 9.31 -1.91
CA ALA A 44 0.95 10.49 -1.38
C ALA A 44 2.23 10.06 -0.65
N LYS A 45 3.37 10.67 -1.03
CA LYS A 45 4.68 10.38 -0.43
C LYS A 45 4.78 11.02 0.94
N MET A 46 5.31 10.30 1.90
CA MET A 46 5.69 10.87 3.19
C MET A 46 7.20 11.08 3.24
N ASN A 47 7.65 12.20 3.81
CA ASN A 47 9.07 12.42 4.03
C ASN A 47 9.61 11.45 5.10
N VAL A 48 10.42 10.48 4.68
CA VAL A 48 10.99 9.44 5.55
C VAL A 48 12.02 9.99 6.54
N ASP A 49 12.67 11.11 6.22
CA ASP A 49 13.69 11.73 7.07
C ASP A 49 13.09 12.59 8.19
N SER A 50 11.81 12.92 8.08
CA SER A 50 11.06 13.60 9.13
C SER A 50 10.97 12.75 10.41
N MET A 51 10.77 13.39 11.56
CA MET A 51 10.58 12.67 12.83
C MET A 51 9.39 11.69 12.77
N GLY A 52 8.28 12.10 12.14
CA GLY A 52 7.13 11.22 11.94
C GLY A 52 7.47 10.02 11.04
N GLY A 53 8.26 10.24 9.98
CA GLY A 53 8.67 9.18 9.04
C GLY A 53 9.57 8.14 9.68
N LYS A 54 10.55 8.59 10.47
CA LYS A 54 11.45 7.73 11.25
C LYS A 54 10.68 6.90 12.28
N ARG A 55 9.77 7.52 13.02
CA ARG A 55 8.92 6.82 14.02
C ARG A 55 8.00 5.79 13.38
N LEU A 56 7.32 6.11 12.27
CA LEU A 56 6.52 5.14 11.53
C LEU A 56 7.36 3.97 10.99
N SER A 57 8.58 4.24 10.55
CA SER A 57 9.51 3.19 10.12
C SER A 57 9.91 2.27 11.28
N ALA A 58 10.12 2.83 12.48
CA ALA A 58 10.38 2.04 13.69
C ALA A 58 9.17 1.17 14.08
N VAL A 59 7.95 1.71 14.02
CA VAL A 59 6.71 0.93 14.24
C VAL A 59 6.59 -0.21 13.22
N ALA A 60 6.78 0.08 11.93
CA ALA A 60 6.68 -0.92 10.87
C ALA A 60 7.72 -2.03 11.03
N GLU A 61 8.96 -1.66 11.38
CA GLU A 61 10.02 -2.63 11.64
C GLU A 61 9.71 -3.50 12.86
N HIS A 62 9.19 -2.89 13.92
CA HIS A 62 8.76 -3.62 15.12
C HIS A 62 7.68 -4.65 14.78
N LEU A 63 6.61 -4.23 14.11
CA LEU A 63 5.54 -5.11 13.66
C LEU A 63 6.04 -6.26 12.80
N HIS A 64 6.95 -5.97 11.87
CA HIS A 64 7.53 -7.01 11.02
C HIS A 64 8.30 -8.05 11.83
N ARG A 65 9.11 -7.63 12.81
CA ARG A 65 9.83 -8.56 13.70
C ARG A 65 8.89 -9.45 14.49
N GLU A 66 7.76 -8.93 14.96
CA GLU A 66 6.76 -9.73 15.69
C GLU A 66 6.04 -10.72 14.77
N PHE A 67 5.78 -10.33 13.52
CA PHE A 67 5.22 -11.23 12.52
C PHE A 67 6.19 -12.36 12.17
N ASP A 68 7.48 -12.03 12.00
CA ASP A 68 8.54 -13.01 11.74
C ASP A 68 8.69 -14.01 12.89
N ARG A 69 8.80 -13.50 14.14
CA ARG A 69 8.85 -14.34 15.36
C ARG A 69 7.63 -15.25 15.51
N SER A 70 6.47 -14.77 15.08
CA SER A 70 5.21 -15.53 15.17
C SER A 70 5.00 -16.51 14.01
N GLY A 71 5.91 -16.54 13.02
CA GLY A 71 5.78 -17.34 11.80
C GLY A 71 4.65 -16.85 10.87
N LEU A 72 4.24 -15.59 10.99
CA LEU A 72 3.15 -14.96 10.23
C LEU A 72 3.62 -14.33 8.91
N THR A 73 4.92 -14.21 8.71
CA THR A 73 5.51 -13.75 7.45
C THR A 73 6.76 -14.56 7.13
N THR A 74 7.01 -14.74 5.84
CA THR A 74 8.29 -15.24 5.31
C THR A 74 9.04 -14.16 4.53
N GLU A 75 8.46 -12.97 4.42
CA GLU A 75 9.07 -11.86 3.71
C GLU A 75 10.18 -11.23 4.54
N ARG A 76 11.27 -10.79 3.89
CA ARG A 76 12.30 -9.99 4.56
C ARG A 76 11.86 -8.54 4.65
N PHE A 77 12.04 -7.92 5.82
CA PHE A 77 11.86 -6.47 5.95
C PHE A 77 12.80 -5.73 5.01
N ARG A 78 12.24 -4.86 4.17
CA ARG A 78 13.03 -4.00 3.30
C ARG A 78 13.23 -2.66 3.98
N ARG A 79 14.49 -2.25 4.09
CA ARG A 79 14.87 -0.94 4.60
C ARG A 79 15.32 -0.04 3.43
N PRO A 80 14.98 1.26 3.46
CA PRO A 80 14.09 1.90 4.44
C PRO A 80 12.62 1.49 4.21
N TYR A 81 11.82 1.49 5.28
CA TYR A 81 10.36 1.43 5.14
C TYR A 81 9.90 2.75 4.50
N ILE A 82 9.03 2.67 3.50
CA ILE A 82 8.52 3.82 2.77
C ILE A 82 7.04 4.03 3.16
N PRO A 83 6.76 4.78 4.24
CA PRO A 83 5.39 5.16 4.57
C PRO A 83 4.76 5.95 3.43
N HIS A 84 3.54 5.57 3.08
CA HIS A 84 2.78 6.18 2.01
C HIS A 84 1.29 6.10 2.30
N LEU A 85 0.52 7.07 1.81
CA LEU A 85 -0.93 7.01 1.82
C LEU A 85 -1.41 6.64 0.42
N THR A 86 -1.89 5.41 0.24
CA THR A 86 -2.48 5.02 -1.04
C THR A 86 -3.74 5.83 -1.28
N VAL A 87 -3.81 6.52 -2.42
CA VAL A 87 -4.98 7.33 -2.82
C VAL A 87 -5.80 6.61 -3.88
N TRP A 88 -5.14 5.82 -4.74
CA TRP A 88 -5.82 5.07 -5.80
C TRP A 88 -5.09 3.77 -6.13
N LYS A 89 -5.84 2.71 -6.44
CA LYS A 89 -5.33 1.41 -6.91
C LYS A 89 -6.17 0.93 -8.09
N MET A 90 -5.52 0.73 -9.23
CA MET A 90 -6.13 0.18 -10.45
C MET A 90 -6.78 -1.19 -10.25
N SER A 91 -6.21 -2.01 -9.36
CA SER A 91 -6.74 -3.33 -9.05
C SER A 91 -8.14 -3.31 -8.43
N ARG A 92 -8.57 -2.18 -7.84
CA ARG A 92 -9.91 -2.01 -7.27
C ARG A 92 -10.97 -1.71 -8.33
N ASP A 93 -10.55 -1.18 -9.47
CA ASP A 93 -11.45 -0.72 -10.54
C ASP A 93 -11.44 -1.65 -11.76
N ARG A 94 -10.86 -2.86 -11.66
CA ARG A 94 -10.67 -3.77 -12.82
C ARG A 94 -11.95 -4.05 -13.59
N ASP A 95 -13.04 -4.34 -12.88
CA ASP A 95 -14.34 -4.63 -13.52
C ASP A 95 -14.95 -3.39 -14.17
N LEU A 96 -14.84 -2.24 -13.50
CA LEU A 96 -15.28 -0.97 -14.06
C LEU A 96 -14.51 -0.64 -15.34
N ILE A 97 -13.18 -0.74 -15.31
CA ILE A 97 -12.29 -0.49 -16.46
C ILE A 97 -12.62 -1.47 -17.60
N ARG A 98 -12.81 -2.75 -17.29
CA ARG A 98 -13.22 -3.76 -18.28
C ARG A 98 -14.55 -3.40 -18.93
N ASN A 99 -15.56 -3.03 -18.14
CA ASN A 99 -16.89 -2.70 -18.64
C ASN A 99 -16.90 -1.42 -19.49
N ILE A 100 -16.11 -0.41 -19.13
CA ILE A 100 -16.00 0.81 -19.94
C ILE A 100 -15.28 0.49 -21.26
N ASN A 101 -14.20 -0.30 -21.22
CA ASN A 101 -13.47 -0.69 -22.44
C ASN A 101 -14.31 -1.54 -23.40
N ALA A 102 -15.22 -2.38 -22.90
CA ALA A 102 -16.11 -3.19 -23.75
C ALA A 102 -17.02 -2.35 -24.66
N ASN A 103 -17.33 -1.11 -24.28
CA ASN A 103 -18.17 -0.20 -25.04
C ASN A 103 -17.39 0.79 -25.90
N ARG A 104 -16.06 0.67 -25.97
CA ARG A 104 -15.20 1.57 -26.74
C ARG A 104 -14.94 1.03 -28.15
N ALA A 105 -14.70 1.96 -29.08
CA ALA A 105 -14.21 1.62 -30.41
C ALA A 105 -12.84 0.95 -30.30
N ALA A 106 -12.58 -0.10 -31.09
CA ALA A 106 -11.33 -0.86 -31.06
C ALA A 106 -10.07 -0.03 -31.37
N SER A 107 -10.23 1.13 -32.02
CA SER A 107 -9.16 2.06 -32.33
C SER A 107 -8.90 3.13 -31.25
N ALA A 108 -9.76 3.22 -30.22
CA ALA A 108 -9.58 4.16 -29.12
C ALA A 108 -8.60 3.59 -28.10
N PRO A 109 -7.76 4.44 -27.46
CA PRO A 109 -6.98 4.04 -26.30
C PRO A 109 -7.89 3.42 -25.23
N SER A 110 -7.37 2.46 -24.47
CA SER A 110 -8.15 1.93 -23.35
C SER A 110 -8.27 2.99 -22.26
N VAL A 111 -9.33 2.91 -21.44
CA VAL A 111 -9.42 3.70 -20.19
C VAL A 111 -8.18 3.52 -19.34
N GLN A 112 -7.58 2.33 -19.41
CA GLN A 112 -6.38 2.03 -18.67
C GLN A 112 -5.20 2.89 -19.13
N ASP A 113 -5.06 3.07 -20.44
CA ASP A 113 -4.01 3.90 -21.04
C ASP A 113 -4.22 5.38 -20.71
N GLU A 114 -5.47 5.85 -20.74
CA GLU A 114 -5.83 7.23 -20.37
C GLU A 114 -5.54 7.52 -18.90
N ILE A 115 -5.93 6.62 -18.00
CA ILE A 115 -5.62 6.73 -16.58
C ILE A 115 -4.10 6.71 -16.39
N ASN A 116 -3.39 5.79 -17.03
CA ASN A 116 -1.93 5.74 -16.94
C ASN A 116 -1.28 7.02 -17.46
N GLN A 117 -1.79 7.61 -18.53
CA GLN A 117 -1.30 8.88 -19.06
C GLN A 117 -1.54 10.04 -18.09
N LEU A 118 -2.74 10.12 -17.50
CA LEU A 118 -3.07 11.11 -16.48
C LEU A 118 -2.19 10.95 -15.23
N VAL A 119 -2.07 9.74 -14.72
CA VAL A 119 -1.24 9.37 -13.57
C VAL A 119 0.23 9.69 -13.85
N LYS A 120 0.75 9.37 -15.04
CA LYS A 120 2.09 9.75 -15.48
C LYS A 120 2.28 11.25 -15.61
N SER A 121 1.24 12.03 -15.93
CA SER A 121 1.34 13.49 -15.97
C SER A 121 1.64 14.08 -14.58
N TYR A 122 1.00 13.55 -13.53
CA TYR A 122 1.34 13.88 -12.14
C TYR A 122 2.74 13.40 -11.77
N ALA A 123 3.16 12.24 -12.28
CA ALA A 123 4.52 11.73 -12.09
C ALA A 123 5.58 12.62 -12.75
N SER A 124 5.35 13.10 -13.98
CA SER A 124 6.26 14.02 -14.67
C SER A 124 6.34 15.40 -14.00
N ALA A 125 5.24 15.86 -13.40
CA ALA A 125 5.24 17.05 -12.55
C ALA A 125 5.97 16.83 -11.21
N ALA A 126 5.97 15.60 -10.69
CA ALA A 126 6.66 15.20 -9.46
C ALA A 126 8.11 14.73 -9.68
N ALA A 127 8.54 14.49 -10.93
CA ALA A 127 9.84 13.91 -11.30
C ALA A 127 11.04 14.87 -11.15
N ALA A 128 10.85 16.06 -10.58
CA ALA A 128 11.97 16.85 -10.07
C ALA A 128 12.69 16.15 -8.89
N GLU A 129 12.07 15.15 -8.26
CA GLU A 129 12.71 14.31 -7.24
C GLU A 129 12.52 12.81 -7.55
N VAL A 130 13.61 12.19 -7.99
CA VAL A 130 13.77 10.78 -8.38
C VAL A 130 13.22 9.83 -7.32
N LEU A 131 12.22 8.99 -7.64
CA LEU A 131 12.02 7.71 -6.94
C LEU A 131 11.42 6.64 -7.87
N GLY A 132 12.30 5.68 -8.18
CA GLY A 132 12.15 4.24 -8.45
C GLY A 132 10.84 3.61 -8.92
N SER A 133 10.99 2.64 -9.84
CA SER A 133 10.03 1.64 -10.34
C SER A 133 9.58 0.62 -9.28
N GLU A 134 9.33 1.05 -8.05
CA GLU A 134 9.02 0.11 -6.97
C GLU A 134 7.61 -0.46 -7.10
N GLN A 135 7.42 -1.71 -6.69
CA GLN A 135 6.12 -2.39 -6.73
C GLN A 135 5.30 -2.05 -5.47
N PRO A 136 3.96 -1.94 -5.56
CA PRO A 136 3.15 -1.53 -4.43
C PRO A 136 3.11 -2.69 -3.46
N ARG A 137 3.66 -2.49 -2.27
CA ARG A 137 3.55 -3.48 -1.21
C ARG A 137 3.05 -2.78 0.03
N SER A 138 1.73 -2.66 0.11
CA SER A 138 1.08 -2.55 1.41
C SER A 138 1.55 -3.72 2.27
N MET A 139 1.76 -3.52 3.57
CA MET A 139 1.65 -4.63 4.51
C MET A 139 0.19 -5.09 4.45
N GLU A 140 -0.15 -5.87 3.43
CA GLU A 140 -1.40 -6.60 3.40
C GLU A 140 -1.31 -7.57 4.54
N LEU A 141 -2.10 -7.31 5.58
CA LEU A 141 -2.50 -8.31 6.54
C LEU A 141 -3.07 -9.47 5.75
N LEU A 142 -2.22 -10.48 5.58
CA LEU A 142 -2.58 -11.78 5.04
C LEU A 142 -3.42 -11.68 3.76
N ALA A 143 -2.74 -11.54 2.62
CA ALA A 143 -3.18 -12.28 1.45
C ALA A 143 -3.04 -13.79 1.75
N MET A 144 -3.89 -14.34 2.63
CA MET A 144 -4.23 -15.75 2.62
C MET A 144 -5.06 -15.98 1.36
N LYS A 145 -4.39 -15.97 0.21
CA LYS A 145 -4.96 -16.43 -1.04
C LYS A 145 -4.94 -17.94 -0.99
N GLU A 146 -5.95 -18.55 -0.37
CA GLU A 146 -6.50 -19.72 -1.02
C GLU A 146 -7.01 -19.23 -2.38
N LYS A 147 -6.32 -19.68 -3.42
CA LYS A 147 -6.80 -19.53 -4.78
C LYS A 147 -7.74 -20.69 -5.03
N ASP A 148 -8.88 -20.41 -5.67
CA ASP A 148 -9.68 -21.49 -6.17
C ASP A 148 -8.96 -22.23 -7.30
N GLU A 149 -9.56 -23.33 -7.76
CA GLU A 149 -9.12 -24.15 -8.88
C GLU A 149 -9.01 -23.38 -10.22
N ASN A 150 -9.49 -22.14 -10.28
CA ASN A 150 -9.38 -21.24 -11.43
C ASN A 150 -8.33 -20.11 -11.22
N GLY A 151 -7.66 -20.08 -10.08
CA GLY A 151 -6.62 -19.10 -9.76
C GLY A 151 -7.13 -17.74 -9.27
N GLU A 152 -8.43 -17.59 -9.02
CA GLU A 152 -9.02 -16.38 -8.45
C GLU A 152 -8.81 -16.33 -6.93
N ALA A 153 -8.60 -15.12 -6.40
CA ALA A 153 -8.41 -14.92 -4.96
C ALA A 153 -9.77 -14.98 -4.26
N ILE A 154 -9.98 -15.98 -3.40
CA ILE A 154 -11.21 -16.08 -2.60
C ILE A 154 -11.15 -15.01 -1.52
N GLY A 155 -11.83 -13.88 -1.75
CA GLY A 155 -12.06 -12.88 -0.72
C GLY A 155 -13.11 -13.38 0.25
N VAL A 156 -12.70 -13.92 1.41
CA VAL A 156 -13.65 -14.22 2.49
C VAL A 156 -14.04 -12.90 3.16
N PHE A 157 -15.07 -12.25 2.60
CA PHE A 157 -15.86 -11.27 3.32
C PHE A 157 -16.69 -12.02 4.38
N ALA A 158 -16.18 -12.14 5.60
CA ALA A 158 -17.03 -12.41 6.75
C ALA A 158 -17.60 -11.06 7.25
N GLY A 159 -18.52 -10.50 6.47
CA GLY A 159 -19.43 -9.44 6.90
C GLY A 159 -20.84 -10.02 7.00
N GLY A 160 -21.20 -10.51 8.18
CA GLY A 160 -22.55 -10.93 8.52
C GLY A 160 -22.79 -10.67 10.00
N LEU A 161 -23.39 -9.51 10.29
CA LEU A 161 -24.36 -9.38 11.38
C LEU A 161 -25.70 -9.89 10.85
#